data_AF-H9WGD1-F1
#
_entry.id   AF-H9WGD1-F1
#
_cell.length_a   1.000
_cell.length_b   1.000
_cell.length_c   1.000
_cell.angle_alpha   90.00
_cell.angle_beta   90.00
_cell.angle_gamma   90.00
#
_symmetry.space_group_name_H-M   'P 1'
#
loop_
_entity.id
_entity.type
_entity.pdbx_description
1 polymer ?
#
loop_
_entity_poly.entity_id
_entity_poly.type
_entity_poly.pdbx_seq_one_letter_code
_entity_poly.pdbx_strand_id
1 'polypeptide(L)'
;GGHFVQGHVDGTGEIVSMEAEGDSLWIKVRTDPSLLRYIVPKGFITVDGTSLTVVDVFDDDNCFNFMLVAYTQQKVVIAGKKVGNKLNLEVDILGKYVERLLSGYRNPVASTA
;
A
#
# COMPACT_ATOMS: atom_id res chain seq x y z
N GLY A 1 11.26 -2.42 13.30
CA GLY A 1 11.54 -3.23 12.09
C GLY A 1 10.37 -3.10 11.15
N GLY A 2 10.62 -3.04 9.84
CA GLY A 2 9.58 -2.96 8.80
C GLY A 2 9.39 -4.31 8.09
N HIS A 3 9.11 -4.26 6.79
CA HIS A 3 9.04 -5.43 5.91
C HIS A 3 10.16 -5.42 4.86
N PHE A 4 10.13 -6.36 3.91
CA PHE A 4 11.07 -6.41 2.80
C PHE A 4 10.76 -5.32 1.78
N VAL A 5 11.63 -4.32 1.70
CA VAL A 5 11.57 -3.23 0.74
C VAL A 5 12.70 -3.39 -0.27
N GLN A 6 12.36 -3.42 -1.56
CA GLN A 6 13.28 -3.57 -2.68
C GLN A 6 13.74 -2.22 -3.22
N GLY A 7 12.97 -1.16 -3.01
CA GLY A 7 13.21 0.15 -3.65
C GLY A 7 12.70 0.20 -5.08
N HIS A 8 11.77 -0.67 -5.46
CA HIS A 8 11.16 -0.75 -6.78
C HIS A 8 9.73 -0.23 -6.70
N VAL A 9 9.55 1.04 -7.05
CA VAL A 9 8.23 1.68 -7.08
C VAL A 9 7.36 1.02 -8.14
N ASP A 10 6.20 0.52 -7.72
CA ASP A 10 5.21 -0.12 -8.59
C ASP A 10 4.28 0.88 -9.26
N GLY A 11 4.10 2.04 -8.63
CA GLY A 11 3.25 3.10 -9.15
C GLY A 11 3.12 4.26 -8.16
N THR A 12 2.10 5.09 -8.39
CA THR A 12 1.86 6.26 -7.54
C THR A 12 0.45 6.26 -6.97
N GLY A 13 0.31 6.77 -5.75
CA GLY A 13 -0.98 7.11 -5.17
C GLY A 13 -1.13 8.62 -4.97
N GLU A 14 -2.35 9.07 -4.70
CA GLU A 14 -2.68 10.45 -4.36
C GLU A 14 -3.29 10.51 -2.97
N ILE A 15 -2.83 11.44 -2.13
CA ILE A 15 -3.44 11.70 -0.82
C ILE A 15 -4.82 12.30 -1.03
N VAL A 16 -5.87 11.66 -0.51
CA VAL A 16 -7.26 12.15 -0.63
C VAL A 16 -7.84 12.67 0.68
N SER A 17 -7.32 12.23 1.83
CA SER A 17 -7.63 12.82 3.14
C SER A 17 -6.42 12.75 4.06
N MET A 18 -6.30 13.75 4.94
CA MET A 18 -5.35 13.79 6.06
C MET A 18 -6.06 14.31 7.30
N GLU A 19 -6.16 13.50 8.34
CA GLU A 19 -6.95 13.79 9.54
C GLU A 19 -6.11 13.54 10.79
N ALA A 20 -6.02 14.54 11.68
CA ALA A 20 -5.34 14.38 12.96
C ALA A 20 -6.30 13.77 13.98
N GLU A 21 -5.85 12.72 14.67
CA GLU A 21 -6.56 12.07 15.76
C GLU A 21 -5.60 11.89 16.95
N GLY A 22 -5.72 12.77 17.94
CA GLY A 22 -4.76 12.86 19.04
C GLY A 22 -3.35 13.12 18.52
N ASP A 23 -2.41 12.24 18.88
CA ASP A 23 -1.01 12.30 18.45
C ASP A 23 -0.74 11.57 17.11
N SER A 24 -1.79 11.08 16.47
CA SER A 24 -1.70 10.31 15.23
C SER A 24 -2.26 11.09 14.03
N LEU A 25 -1.71 10.79 12.86
CA LEU A 25 -2.15 11.37 11.59
C LEU A 25 -2.62 10.25 10.67
N TRP A 26 -3.91 10.26 10.36
CA TRP A 26 -4.52 9.38 9.38
C TRP A 26 -4.33 9.94 7.98
N ILE A 27 -3.97 9.06 7.04
CA ILE A 27 -3.78 9.42 5.65
C ILE A 27 -4.52 8.38 4.80
N LYS A 28 -5.49 8.85 3.99
CA LYS A 28 -6.18 8.04 2.98
C LYS A 28 -5.55 8.33 1.63
N VAL A 29 -5.23 7.27 0.88
CA VAL A 29 -4.54 7.33 -0.41
C VAL A 29 -5.37 6.60 -1.45
N ARG A 30 -5.63 7.25 -2.58
CA ARG A 30 -6.19 6.63 -3.78
C ARG A 30 -5.07 6.11 -4.66
N THR A 31 -5.24 4.92 -5.25
CA THR A 31 -4.26 4.33 -6.18
C THR A 31 -4.97 3.59 -7.30
N ASP A 32 -4.20 3.11 -8.28
CA ASP A 32 -4.72 2.29 -9.37
C ASP A 32 -5.22 0.92 -8.84
N PRO A 33 -6.37 0.41 -9.34
CA PRO A 33 -6.90 -0.90 -8.92
C PRO A 33 -5.90 -2.05 -9.08
N SER A 34 -5.02 -1.99 -10.09
CA SER A 34 -3.99 -2.99 -10.34
C SER A 34 -2.88 -3.02 -9.28
N LEU A 35 -2.70 -1.93 -8.52
CA LEU A 35 -1.85 -1.90 -7.32
C LEU A 35 -2.67 -2.31 -6.09
N LEU A 36 -3.89 -1.81 -5.97
CA LEU A 36 -4.74 -2.00 -4.79
C LEU A 36 -4.99 -3.47 -4.46
N ARG A 37 -5.10 -4.33 -5.47
CA ARG A 37 -5.23 -5.79 -5.33
C ARG A 37 -4.11 -6.49 -4.54
N TYR A 38 -2.96 -5.84 -4.32
CA TYR A 38 -1.86 -6.37 -3.50
C TYR A 38 -1.82 -5.74 -2.09
N ILE A 39 -2.68 -4.77 -1.82
CA ILE A 39 -2.79 -4.04 -0.57
C ILE A 39 -3.91 -4.69 0.24
N VAL A 40 -3.59 -5.18 1.44
CA VAL A 40 -4.56 -5.86 2.31
C VAL A 40 -4.57 -5.23 3.70
N PRO A 41 -5.71 -5.21 4.42
CA PRO A 41 -5.76 -4.74 5.79
C PRO A 41 -4.74 -5.47 6.67
N LYS A 42 -4.05 -4.73 7.55
CA LYS A 42 -2.94 -5.21 8.40
C LYS A 42 -1.72 -5.71 7.64
N GLY A 43 -1.71 -5.62 6.31
CA GLY A 43 -0.55 -5.86 5.46
C GLY A 43 0.44 -4.70 5.51
N PHE A 44 1.60 -4.91 4.90
CA PHE A 44 2.61 -3.88 4.74
C PHE A 44 2.50 -3.19 3.38
N ILE A 45 2.89 -1.92 3.37
CA ILE A 45 3.10 -1.14 2.14
C ILE A 45 4.28 -0.19 2.35
N THR A 46 5.04 0.04 1.31
CA THR A 46 6.06 1.09 1.29
C THR A 46 5.50 2.34 0.60
N VAL A 47 5.48 3.45 1.33
CA VAL A 47 5.06 4.76 0.83
C VAL A 47 6.24 5.70 0.92
N ASP A 48 6.69 6.27 -0.20
CA ASP A 48 7.89 7.13 -0.28
C ASP A 48 9.10 6.56 0.49
N GLY A 49 9.34 5.25 0.37
CA GLY A 49 10.44 4.54 1.05
C GLY A 49 10.21 4.25 2.54
N THR A 50 9.05 4.62 3.09
CA THR A 50 8.67 4.33 4.48
C THR A 50 7.79 3.08 4.53
N SER A 51 8.23 2.07 5.28
CA SER A 51 7.42 0.89 5.59
C SER A 51 6.29 1.26 6.56
N LEU A 52 5.04 1.03 6.15
CA LEU A 52 3.84 1.36 6.90
C LEU A 52 2.88 0.16 6.94
N THR A 53 2.00 0.15 7.92
CA THR A 53 0.93 -0.83 8.05
C THR A 53 -0.36 -0.25 7.47
N VAL A 54 -0.96 -0.99 6.55
CA VAL A 54 -2.30 -0.67 6.03
C VAL A 54 -3.30 -0.94 7.15
N VAL A 55 -4.18 0.02 7.43
CA VAL A 55 -5.26 -0.19 8.41
C VAL A 55 -6.48 -0.77 7.70
N ASP A 56 -7.02 -0.02 6.74
CA ASP A 56 -8.21 -0.36 5.96
C ASP A 56 -7.95 -0.23 4.45
N VAL A 57 -8.75 -0.98 3.70
CA VAL A 57 -8.84 -0.91 2.23
C VAL A 57 -10.30 -0.64 1.88
N PHE A 58 -10.51 0.27 0.94
CA PHE A 58 -11.81 0.74 0.45
C PHE A 58 -11.88 0.49 -1.05
N ASP A 59 -12.32 -0.70 -1.43
CA ASP A 59 -12.33 -1.16 -2.83
C ASP A 59 -13.18 -0.25 -3.74
N ASP A 60 -14.36 0.18 -3.29
CA ASP A 60 -15.27 1.02 -4.07
C ASP A 60 -14.66 2.37 -4.48
N ASP A 61 -13.77 2.92 -3.63
CA ASP A 61 -13.10 4.21 -3.85
C ASP A 61 -11.69 4.07 -4.45
N ASN A 62 -11.23 2.84 -4.66
CA ASN A 62 -9.84 2.48 -4.93
C ASN A 62 -8.83 3.11 -3.94
N CYS A 63 -9.16 3.06 -2.65
CA CYS A 63 -8.37 3.70 -1.61
C CYS A 63 -7.88 2.72 -0.55
N PHE A 64 -6.83 3.10 0.15
CA PHE A 64 -6.41 2.48 1.41
C PHE A 64 -6.00 3.59 2.38
N ASN A 65 -5.90 3.27 3.67
CA ASN A 65 -5.38 4.20 4.66
C ASN A 65 -4.26 3.61 5.51
N PHE A 66 -3.53 4.50 6.17
CA PHE A 66 -2.56 4.18 7.20
C PHE A 66 -2.49 5.32 8.21
N MET A 67 -1.84 5.04 9.33
CA MET A 67 -1.68 5.99 10.43
C MET A 67 -0.20 6.24 10.71
N LEU A 68 0.19 7.51 10.83
CA LEU A 68 1.51 7.90 11.30
C LEU A 68 1.44 8.30 12.77
N VAL A 69 2.13 7.56 13.64
CA VAL A 69 2.33 7.97 15.04
C VAL A 69 3.27 9.16 15.14
N ALA A 70 3.16 9.97 16.19
CA ALA A 70 3.96 11.19 16.38
C ALA A 70 5.46 11.02 16.13
N TYR A 71 6.06 9.92 16.60
CA TYR A 71 7.48 9.63 16.35
C TYR A 71 7.79 9.53 14.85
N THR A 72 6.99 8.78 14.10
CA THR A 72 7.17 8.59 12.66
C THR A 72 6.95 9.89 11.89
N GLN A 73 5.97 10.69 12.29
CA GLN A 73 5.69 11.99 11.66
C GLN A 73 6.93 12.91 11.63
N GLN A 74 7.77 12.88 12.67
CA GLN A 74 9.00 13.67 12.76
C GLN A 74 10.15 13.13 11.90
N LYS A 75 10.01 11.93 11.32
CA LYS A 75 11.07 11.19 10.63
C LYS A 75 10.81 10.98 9.14
N VAL A 76 9.59 11.22 8.67
CA VAL A 76 9.19 10.89 7.29
C VAL A 76 8.63 12.10 6.57
N VAL A 77 8.94 12.20 5.27
CA VAL A 77 8.52 13.32 4.41
C VAL A 77 7.01 13.40 4.23
N ILE A 78 6.30 12.27 4.37
CA ILE A 78 4.86 12.16 4.14
C ILE A 78 4.07 13.09 5.09
N ALA A 79 4.55 13.28 6.32
CA ALA A 79 3.87 14.14 7.30
C ALA A 79 3.81 15.62 6.89
N GLY A 80 4.72 16.08 6.02
CA GLY A 80 4.73 17.44 5.48
C GLY A 80 3.98 17.61 4.16
N LYS A 81 3.44 16.53 3.59
CA LYS A 81 2.65 16.56 2.35
C LYS A 81 1.22 17.05 2.61
N LYS A 82 0.49 17.32 1.53
CA LYS A 82 -0.90 17.78 1.55
C LYS A 82 -1.79 16.90 0.69
N VAL A 83 -3.10 16.98 0.92
CA VAL A 83 -4.12 16.42 0.02
C VAL A 83 -3.85 16.85 -1.43
N GLY A 84 -3.98 15.91 -2.36
CA GLY A 84 -3.65 16.05 -3.78
C GLY A 84 -2.18 15.79 -4.12
N ASN A 85 -1.27 15.64 -3.15
CA ASN A 85 0.12 15.27 -3.43
C ASN A 85 0.24 13.79 -3.81
N LYS A 86 1.16 13.52 -4.74
CA LYS A 86 1.53 12.15 -5.13
C LYS A 86 2.49 11.51 -4.14
N LEU A 87 2.36 10.20 -4.03
CA LEU A 87 3.18 9.30 -3.24
C LEU A 87 3.73 8.19 -4.13
N ASN A 88 4.98 7.79 -3.95
CA ASN A 88 5.51 6.57 -4.53
C ASN A 88 5.03 5.37 -3.71
N LEU A 89 4.49 4.36 -4.38
CA LEU A 89 3.97 3.15 -3.76
C LEU A 89 4.77 1.93 -4.23
N GLU A 90 5.21 1.14 -3.28
CA GLU A 90 5.78 -0.19 -3.48
C GLU A 90 4.97 -1.17 -2.63
N VAL A 91 4.34 -2.15 -3.29
CA VAL A 91 3.52 -3.16 -2.60
C VAL A 91 4.40 -4.28 -2.06
N ASP A 92 3.94 -4.98 -1.03
CA ASP A 92 4.68 -6.12 -0.48
C ASP A 92 4.91 -7.19 -1.57
N ILE A 93 6.17 -7.54 -1.78
CA ILE A 93 6.61 -8.55 -2.75
C ILE A 93 5.93 -9.91 -2.53
N LEU A 94 5.55 -10.23 -1.29
CA LEU A 94 4.82 -11.44 -0.95
C LEU A 94 3.51 -11.56 -1.74
N GLY A 95 2.80 -10.45 -1.96
CA GLY A 95 1.55 -10.44 -2.75
C GLY A 95 1.78 -10.87 -4.20
N LYS A 96 2.86 -10.40 -4.83
CA LYS A 96 3.23 -10.77 -6.20
C LYS A 96 3.65 -12.23 -6.30
N TYR A 97 4.38 -12.75 -5.31
CA TYR A 97 4.73 -14.17 -5.27
C TYR A 97 3.49 -15.07 -5.14
N VAL A 98 2.56 -14.72 -4.25
CA VAL A 98 1.31 -15.46 -4.07
C VAL A 98 0.49 -15.46 -5.36
N GLU A 99 0.34 -14.31 -6.02
CA GLU A 99 -0.35 -14.24 -7.32
C GLU A 99 0.30 -15.16 -8.35
N ARG A 100 1.62 -15.10 -8.51
CA ARG A 100 2.34 -15.92 -9.50
C ARG A 100 2.16 -17.41 -9.25
N LEU A 101 2.19 -17.84 -7.98
CA LEU A 101 1.96 -19.24 -7.61
C LEU A 101 0.53 -19.69 -7.94
N LEU A 102 -0.48 -18.89 -7.59
CA LEU A 102 -1.89 -19.20 -7.86
C LEU A 102 -2.23 -19.18 -9.35
N SER A 103 -1.56 -18.33 -10.13
CA SER A 103 -1.73 -18.26 -11.59
C SER A 103 -1.25 -19.54 -12.28
N GLY A 104 -0.20 -20.19 -11.76
CA GLY A 104 0.24 -21.51 -12.21
C GLY A 104 -0.74 -22.63 -11.86
N TYR A 105 -1.49 -22.49 -10.77
CA TYR A 105 -2.46 -23.49 -10.31
C TYR A 105 -3.80 -23.43 -11.07
N ARG A 106 -4.15 -22.27 -11.63
CA ARG A 106 -5.39 -22.05 -12.41
C ARG A 106 -5.34 -22.59 -13.84
N ASN A 107 -4.21 -23.13 -14.30
CA ASN A 107 -4.16 -23.96 -15.51
C ASN A 107 -4.37 -25.43 -15.12
N PRO A 108 -5.61 -25.97 -15.16
CA PRO A 108 -5.74 -27.41 -15.19
C PRO A 108 -5.00 -27.88 -16.44
N VAL A 109 -4.11 -28.85 -16.25
CA VAL A 109 -3.50 -29.66 -17.30
C VAL A 109 -4.56 -29.87 -18.38
N ALA A 110 -4.30 -29.39 -19.60
CA ALA A 110 -5.14 -29.68 -20.74
C ALA A 110 -5.33 -31.20 -20.77
N SER A 111 -6.56 -31.65 -20.47
CA SER A 111 -6.93 -33.04 -20.50
C SER A 111 -6.69 -33.51 -21.92
N THR A 112 -5.61 -34.26 -22.13
CA THR A 112 -5.36 -35.00 -23.35
C THR A 112 -6.47 -36.04 -23.47
N ALA A 113 -7.47 -35.73 -24.30
CA ALA A 113 -8.31 -36.71 -24.96
C ALA A 113 -7.60 -37.21 -26.23
#